data_AF-A0A134CC62-F1
#
_entry.id   AF-A0A134CC62-F1
#
_cell.length_a   1.000
_cell.length_b   1.000
_cell.length_c   1.000
_cell.angle_alpha   90.00
_cell.angle_beta   90.00
_cell.angle_gamma   90.00
#
_symmetry.space_group_name_H-M   'P 1'
#
loop_
_entity.id
_entity.type
_entity.pdbx_description
1 polymer ?
#
loop_
_entity_poly.entity_id
_entity_poly.type
_entity_poly.pdbx_seq_one_letter_code
_entity_poly.pdbx_strand_id
1 'polypeptide(L)'
;TTINRIVTVDPDRKTHQVATLDDGLKFKGDIGDAAPIKLNNQVNIVGGETVAANLSDGNIGVDTTKEGNNAKLTVKLAKNLKKLESAEFTKTVTTPTGDVTTVTTINDNGVTIGNNTDPTKNVSLTKAGLNMAEQEIKNVKESTTVTNAATVGQVNAAKKAAMDTLAAGFDVKAGNVTGTVSLKADEKPTVEFLSAGNGLSVDLTTDTATHTQKITYRLSDTPVFGEKAVPGEAGKPGKDGKVEVIGKDGSAVVINGKDGSIGLKGKDGKDGIGINGKDGGSITIHGTNGADGQDGENGVTIRGVDGKNGEKGEK
;
A
#
# COMPACT_ATOMS: atom_id res chain seq x y z
N THR A 1 21.51 -86.95 34.46
CA THR A 1 22.11 -87.92 33.52
C THR A 1 21.76 -87.45 32.12
N THR A 2 22.73 -87.18 31.26
CA THR A 2 22.45 -86.72 29.88
C THR A 2 21.77 -87.86 29.12
N ILE A 3 20.53 -87.64 28.65
CA ILE A 3 19.80 -88.64 27.87
C ILE A 3 20.11 -88.42 26.39
N ASN A 4 20.61 -89.45 25.73
CA ASN A 4 20.98 -89.39 24.32
C ASN A 4 19.73 -89.47 23.44
N ARG A 5 19.65 -88.59 22.43
CA ARG A 5 18.64 -88.66 21.38
C ARG A 5 19.12 -89.53 20.22
N ILE A 6 20.39 -89.41 19.84
CA ILE A 6 21.04 -90.21 18.81
C ILE A 6 22.43 -90.61 19.31
N VAL A 7 22.70 -91.91 19.23
CA VAL A 7 24.04 -92.48 19.38
C VAL A 7 24.45 -93.12 18.06
N THR A 8 25.69 -92.91 17.67
CA THR A 8 26.31 -93.64 16.55
C THR A 8 27.37 -94.58 17.09
N VAL A 9 27.67 -95.65 16.35
CA VAL A 9 28.72 -96.60 16.69
C VAL A 9 29.68 -96.64 15.52
N ASP A 10 30.98 -96.40 15.78
CA ASP A 10 32.00 -96.46 14.74
C ASP A 10 32.38 -97.92 14.38
N PRO A 11 33.19 -98.16 13.33
CA PRO A 11 33.60 -99.51 12.94
C PRO A 11 34.32 -100.30 14.05
N ASP A 12 34.92 -99.60 15.02
CA ASP A 12 35.60 -100.18 16.19
C ASP A 12 34.65 -100.45 17.37
N ARG A 13 33.33 -100.32 17.15
CA ARG A 13 32.25 -100.50 18.13
C ARG A 13 32.21 -99.47 19.26
N LYS A 14 32.84 -98.30 19.10
CA LYS A 14 32.77 -97.22 20.09
C LYS A 14 31.55 -96.33 19.84
N THR A 15 30.81 -96.04 20.91
CA THR A 15 29.62 -95.18 20.85
C THR A 15 30.00 -93.70 20.87
N HIS A 16 29.40 -92.90 19.99
CA HIS A 16 29.52 -91.45 19.94
C HIS A 16 28.16 -90.78 20.13
N GLN A 17 28.11 -89.75 20.98
CA GLN A 17 26.91 -88.96 21.22
C GLN A 17 26.82 -87.88 20.13
N VAL A 18 25.77 -87.94 19.32
CA VAL A 18 25.55 -86.99 18.21
C VAL A 18 24.51 -85.93 18.60
N ALA A 19 23.52 -86.29 19.43
CA ALA A 19 22.49 -85.40 19.94
C ALA A 19 21.96 -85.86 21.31
N THR A 20 21.49 -84.92 22.14
CA THR A 20 20.94 -85.12 23.50
C THR A 20 19.46 -84.74 23.56
N LEU A 21 18.71 -85.09 24.60
CA LEU A 21 17.34 -84.58 24.76
C LEU A 21 17.27 -83.09 25.17
N ASP A 22 18.37 -82.54 25.67
CA ASP A 22 18.48 -81.16 26.15
C ASP A 22 19.07 -80.20 25.10
N ASP A 23 19.43 -80.70 23.92
CA ASP A 23 19.89 -79.87 22.80
C ASP A 23 18.75 -79.31 21.94
N GLY A 24 19.11 -78.35 21.09
CA GLY A 24 18.23 -77.70 20.13
C GLY A 24 18.86 -76.45 19.53
N LEU A 25 18.03 -75.61 18.90
CA LEU A 25 18.49 -74.37 18.28
C LEU A 25 18.65 -73.27 19.34
N LYS A 26 19.65 -72.41 19.14
CA LYS A 26 19.86 -71.21 19.96
C LYS A 26 19.49 -69.99 19.14
N PHE A 27 18.67 -69.11 19.69
CA PHE A 27 18.26 -67.88 19.04
C PHE A 27 18.80 -66.70 19.84
N LYS A 28 19.41 -65.72 19.16
CA LYS A 28 19.92 -64.51 19.79
C LYS A 28 19.44 -63.30 19.00
N GLY A 29 18.80 -62.36 19.69
CA GLY A 29 18.48 -61.04 19.14
C GLY A 29 19.60 -60.05 19.39
N ASP A 30 19.39 -58.79 19.01
CA ASP A 30 20.37 -57.72 19.26
C ASP A 30 20.50 -57.39 20.75
N ILE A 31 19.46 -57.68 21.55
CA ILE A 31 19.41 -57.46 22.99
C ILE A 31 19.25 -58.81 23.70
N GLY A 32 19.97 -58.98 24.81
CA GLY A 32 19.93 -60.17 25.65
C GLY A 32 20.85 -61.30 25.17
N ASP A 33 20.86 -62.39 25.95
CA ASP A 33 21.68 -63.57 25.69
C ASP A 33 21.00 -64.55 24.71
N ALA A 34 21.78 -65.48 24.18
CA ALA A 34 21.24 -66.54 23.34
C ALA A 34 20.28 -67.43 24.13
N ALA A 35 19.05 -67.57 23.65
CA ALA A 35 18.01 -68.43 24.22
C ALA A 35 18.06 -69.83 23.58
N PRO A 36 18.45 -70.89 24.32
CA PRO A 36 18.38 -72.26 23.83
C PRO A 36 16.94 -72.78 23.85
N ILE A 37 16.44 -73.24 22.71
CA ILE A 37 15.13 -73.86 22.56
C ILE A 37 15.33 -75.34 22.26
N LYS A 38 14.86 -76.21 23.16
CA LYS A 38 14.92 -77.67 22.96
C LYS A 38 14.15 -78.08 21.71
N LEU A 39 14.58 -79.18 21.09
CA LEU A 39 13.81 -79.78 20.00
C LEU A 39 12.37 -80.11 20.45
N ASN A 40 11.42 -80.02 19.51
CA ASN A 40 9.97 -80.19 19.71
C ASN A 40 9.27 -79.06 20.52
N ASN A 41 9.94 -77.93 20.74
CA ASN A 41 9.29 -76.71 21.22
C ASN A 41 9.00 -75.74 20.08
N GLN A 42 7.94 -74.95 20.22
CA GLN A 42 7.56 -73.90 19.27
C GLN A 42 8.36 -72.62 19.52
N VAL A 43 8.75 -71.94 18.44
CA VAL A 43 9.32 -70.58 18.48
C VAL A 43 8.33 -69.65 17.80
N ASN A 44 7.91 -68.59 18.50
CA ASN A 44 7.02 -67.57 17.97
C ASN A 44 7.82 -66.36 17.48
N ILE A 45 7.52 -65.89 16.27
CA ILE A 45 8.04 -64.63 15.71
C ILE A 45 6.84 -63.72 15.50
N VAL A 46 6.73 -62.65 16.29
CA VAL A 46 5.54 -61.78 16.33
C VAL A 46 5.89 -60.32 16.01
N GLY A 47 5.09 -59.69 15.14
CA GLY A 47 5.27 -58.29 14.68
C GLY A 47 4.19 -57.31 15.17
N GLY A 48 3.23 -57.75 15.97
CA GLY A 48 2.21 -56.91 16.63
C GLY A 48 0.88 -56.75 15.87
N GLU A 49 0.90 -56.57 14.54
CA GLU A 49 -0.33 -56.54 13.73
C GLU A 49 -0.88 -57.96 13.53
N THR A 50 -2.21 -58.12 13.64
CA THR A 50 -2.92 -59.41 13.62
C THR A 50 -3.88 -59.55 12.44
N VAL A 51 -4.20 -58.45 11.76
CA VAL A 51 -5.05 -58.43 10.56
C VAL A 51 -4.15 -58.50 9.33
N ALA A 52 -4.20 -59.63 8.62
CA ALA A 52 -3.33 -59.86 7.46
C ALA A 52 -3.49 -58.80 6.35
N ALA A 53 -4.69 -58.25 6.16
CA ALA A 53 -4.95 -57.21 5.16
C ALA A 53 -4.26 -55.86 5.47
N ASN A 54 -3.87 -55.62 6.73
CA ASN A 54 -3.15 -54.41 7.14
C ASN A 54 -1.63 -54.55 6.97
N LEU A 55 -1.14 -55.77 6.70
CA LEU A 55 0.29 -56.02 6.54
C LEU A 55 0.74 -55.61 5.14
N SER A 56 1.86 -54.88 5.07
CA SER A 56 2.45 -54.50 3.79
C SER A 56 3.29 -55.63 3.19
N ASP A 57 3.17 -55.85 1.88
CA ASP A 57 3.99 -56.82 1.15
C ASP A 57 5.35 -56.24 0.73
N GLY A 58 6.42 -57.03 0.87
CA GLY A 58 7.73 -56.76 0.26
C GLY A 58 8.55 -55.63 0.89
N ASN A 59 8.08 -55.03 2.00
CA ASN A 59 8.79 -53.97 2.70
C ASN A 59 9.81 -54.48 3.74
N ILE A 60 9.74 -55.76 4.13
CA ILE A 60 10.69 -56.40 5.04
C ILE A 60 11.52 -57.42 4.25
N GLY A 61 12.84 -57.29 4.30
CA GLY A 61 13.80 -58.24 3.76
C GLY A 61 14.58 -58.94 4.86
N VAL A 62 14.99 -60.19 4.61
CA VAL A 62 15.87 -60.96 5.51
C VAL A 62 17.15 -61.31 4.75
N ASP A 63 18.27 -60.80 5.24
CA ASP A 63 19.60 -60.99 4.67
C ASP A 63 20.38 -62.01 5.49
N THR A 64 20.89 -63.06 4.86
CA THR A 64 21.54 -64.18 5.55
C THR A 64 23.04 -64.17 5.31
N THR A 65 23.80 -64.16 6.40
CA THR A 65 25.26 -64.29 6.40
C THR A 65 25.69 -65.40 7.36
N LYS A 66 26.95 -65.83 7.29
CA LYS A 66 27.52 -66.82 8.22
C LYS A 66 28.47 -66.13 9.18
N GLU A 67 28.33 -66.39 10.48
CA GLU A 67 29.19 -65.88 11.55
C GLU A 67 29.76 -67.06 12.33
N GLY A 68 31.03 -67.42 12.06
CA GLY A 68 31.63 -68.63 12.58
C GLY A 68 30.86 -69.88 12.11
N ASN A 69 30.37 -70.68 13.05
CA ASN A 69 29.54 -71.86 12.77
C ASN A 69 28.03 -71.56 12.75
N ASN A 70 27.63 -70.30 12.92
CA ASN A 70 26.23 -69.89 13.04
C ASN A 70 25.75 -69.14 11.79
N ALA A 71 24.45 -69.20 11.51
CA ALA A 71 23.82 -68.29 10.55
C ALA A 71 23.41 -66.99 11.25
N LYS A 72 23.57 -65.86 10.57
CA LYS A 72 23.12 -64.54 10.99
C LYS A 72 22.07 -64.04 10.00
N LEU A 73 20.84 -63.92 10.49
CA LEU A 73 19.71 -63.35 9.75
C LEU A 73 19.56 -61.88 10.16
N THR A 74 19.70 -60.97 9.21
CA THR A 74 19.52 -59.53 9.44
C THR A 74 18.21 -59.10 8.80
N VAL A 75 17.25 -58.69 9.62
CA VAL A 75 15.98 -58.13 9.15
C VAL A 75 16.18 -56.66 8.78
N LYS A 76 15.76 -56.27 7.59
CA LYS A 76 15.96 -54.92 7.04
C LYS A 76 14.65 -54.39 6.45
N LEU A 77 14.43 -53.09 6.56
CA LEU A 77 13.42 -52.39 5.76
C LEU A 77 13.92 -52.24 4.31
N ALA A 78 13.00 -52.31 3.35
CA ALA A 78 13.28 -51.93 1.98
C ALA A 78 13.61 -50.43 1.91
N LYS A 79 14.58 -50.03 1.07
CA LYS A 79 14.93 -48.62 0.86
C LYS A 79 13.74 -47.80 0.35
N ASN A 80 12.93 -48.41 -0.52
CA ASN A 80 11.70 -47.84 -1.04
C ASN A 80 10.53 -48.61 -0.44
N LEU A 81 9.89 -48.05 0.57
CA LEU A 81 8.66 -48.60 1.12
C LEU A 81 7.52 -48.39 0.13
N LYS A 82 6.69 -49.41 -0.09
CA LYS A 82 5.59 -49.39 -1.05
C LYS A 82 4.29 -49.83 -0.37
N LYS A 83 3.15 -49.39 -0.92
CA LYS A 83 1.80 -49.79 -0.48
C LYS A 83 1.57 -49.54 1.02
N LEU A 84 2.13 -48.46 1.56
CA LEU A 84 1.75 -47.97 2.89
C LEU A 84 0.53 -47.08 2.74
N GLU A 85 -0.43 -47.21 3.64
CA GLU A 85 -1.60 -46.33 3.69
C GLU A 85 -1.28 -45.01 4.41
N SER A 86 -0.47 -45.09 5.48
CA SER A 86 -0.03 -43.92 6.23
C SER A 86 1.28 -44.17 6.97
N ALA A 87 1.92 -43.08 7.38
CA ALA A 87 2.97 -43.07 8.40
C ALA A 87 2.66 -41.95 9.41
N GLU A 88 2.72 -42.30 10.69
CA GLU A 88 2.52 -41.35 11.79
C GLU A 88 3.80 -41.22 12.63
N PHE A 89 4.18 -39.98 12.91
CA PHE A 89 5.29 -39.64 13.77
C PHE A 89 4.78 -38.77 14.92
N THR A 90 4.72 -39.35 16.12
CA THR A 90 4.18 -38.69 17.31
C THR A 90 5.29 -38.46 18.33
N LYS A 91 5.41 -37.24 18.83
CA LYS A 91 6.33 -36.89 19.91
C LYS A 91 5.64 -35.98 20.92
N THR A 92 5.70 -36.39 22.18
CA THR A 92 5.33 -35.54 23.32
C THR A 92 6.60 -34.98 23.95
N VAL A 93 6.62 -33.67 24.14
CA VAL A 93 7.70 -32.95 24.82
C VAL A 93 7.11 -32.19 25.99
N THR A 94 7.63 -32.43 27.19
CA THR A 94 7.29 -31.64 28.37
C THR A 94 7.97 -30.28 28.28
N THR A 95 7.16 -29.22 28.30
CA THR A 95 7.62 -27.82 28.34
C THR A 95 7.29 -27.20 29.70
N PRO A 96 7.87 -26.04 30.07
CA PRO A 96 7.50 -25.33 31.30
C PRO A 96 6.01 -24.97 31.40
N THR A 97 5.31 -24.91 30.26
CA THR A 97 3.89 -24.58 30.15
C THR A 97 2.99 -25.81 30.01
N GLY A 98 3.54 -27.03 30.10
CA GLY A 98 2.82 -28.29 29.97
C GLY A 98 3.35 -29.20 28.85
N ASP A 99 2.75 -30.37 28.71
CA ASP A 99 3.10 -31.33 27.66
C ASP A 99 2.57 -30.88 26.30
N VAL A 100 3.45 -30.88 25.31
CA VAL A 100 3.10 -30.57 23.92
C VAL A 100 3.29 -31.82 23.09
N THR A 101 2.21 -32.30 22.48
CA THR A 101 2.23 -33.42 21.54
C THR A 101 2.15 -32.89 20.12
N THR A 102 3.13 -33.25 19.30
CA THR A 102 3.12 -33.01 17.86
C THR A 102 2.96 -34.34 17.14
N VAL A 103 2.08 -34.35 16.16
CA VAL A 103 1.83 -35.46 15.24
C VAL A 103 2.14 -34.97 13.83
N THR A 104 2.99 -35.72 13.14
CA THR A 104 3.17 -35.59 11.69
C THR A 104 2.57 -36.82 11.02
N THR A 105 1.62 -36.60 10.12
CA THR A 105 0.98 -37.67 9.35
C THR A 105 1.30 -37.50 7.87
N ILE A 106 1.71 -38.59 7.23
CA ILE A 106 1.88 -38.69 5.78
C ILE A 106 0.92 -39.76 5.29
N ASN A 107 0.01 -39.40 4.38
CA ASN A 107 -0.99 -40.31 3.82
C ASN A 107 -1.42 -39.86 2.40
N ASP A 108 -2.51 -40.44 1.90
CA ASP A 108 -3.11 -40.14 0.59
C ASP A 108 -3.62 -38.70 0.43
N ASN A 109 -3.83 -37.99 1.53
CA ASN A 109 -4.22 -36.57 1.55
C ASN A 109 -3.02 -35.63 1.48
N GLY A 110 -1.82 -36.06 1.88
CA GLY A 110 -0.59 -35.27 1.85
C GLY A 110 0.19 -35.35 3.16
N VAL A 111 0.72 -34.20 3.60
CA VAL A 111 1.49 -34.07 4.85
C VAL A 111 0.77 -33.10 5.79
N THR A 112 0.58 -33.51 7.04
CA THR A 112 0.01 -32.67 8.10
C THR A 112 0.95 -32.66 9.30
N ILE A 113 1.16 -31.49 9.91
CA ILE A 113 2.01 -31.28 11.08
C ILE A 113 1.23 -30.44 12.09
N GLY A 114 1.01 -30.98 13.29
CA GLY A 114 0.39 -30.24 14.38
C GLY A 114 -0.19 -31.13 15.47
N ASN A 115 -1.22 -30.68 16.18
CA ASN A 115 -1.92 -31.52 17.15
C ASN A 115 -3.23 -32.05 16.51
N ASN A 116 -3.51 -33.35 16.61
CA ASN A 116 -4.73 -33.92 16.01
C ASN A 116 -6.03 -33.43 16.69
N THR A 117 -5.92 -32.66 17.78
CA THR A 117 -7.06 -32.17 18.56
C THR A 117 -7.72 -30.92 17.98
N ASP A 118 -6.97 -30.07 17.26
CA ASP A 118 -7.48 -28.87 16.60
C ASP A 118 -6.95 -28.80 15.15
N PRO A 119 -7.67 -29.39 14.18
CA PRO A 119 -7.20 -29.46 12.80
C PRO A 119 -7.06 -28.10 12.13
N THR A 120 -7.68 -27.04 12.68
CA THR A 120 -7.55 -25.67 12.16
C THR A 120 -6.18 -25.06 12.44
N LYS A 121 -5.45 -25.62 13.43
CA LYS A 121 -4.11 -25.19 13.84
C LYS A 121 -2.99 -26.06 13.28
N ASN A 122 -3.30 -26.93 12.32
CA ASN A 122 -2.30 -27.79 11.70
C ASN A 122 -1.76 -27.16 10.41
N VAL A 123 -0.43 -27.14 10.30
CA VAL A 123 0.24 -26.86 9.03
C VAL A 123 0.04 -28.07 8.14
N SER A 124 -0.39 -27.87 6.90
CA SER A 124 -0.64 -28.99 5.99
C SER A 124 -0.36 -28.63 4.53
N LEU A 125 0.16 -29.61 3.80
CA LEU A 125 0.26 -29.59 2.35
C LEU A 125 -0.58 -30.73 1.81
N THR A 126 -1.72 -30.40 1.20
CA THR A 126 -2.70 -31.37 0.70
C THR A 126 -3.06 -31.08 -0.76
N LYS A 127 -3.96 -31.88 -1.33
CA LYS A 127 -4.56 -31.62 -2.65
C LYS A 127 -5.28 -30.26 -2.73
N ALA A 128 -5.70 -29.69 -1.60
CA ALA A 128 -6.32 -28.37 -1.53
C ALA A 128 -5.30 -27.21 -1.49
N GLY A 129 -4.00 -27.51 -1.34
CA GLY A 129 -2.93 -26.52 -1.26
C GLY A 129 -2.19 -26.55 0.08
N LEU A 130 -1.49 -25.43 0.37
CA LEU A 130 -0.71 -25.21 1.57
C LEU A 130 -1.52 -24.39 2.58
N ASN A 131 -1.72 -24.94 3.78
CA ASN A 131 -2.24 -24.22 4.94
C ASN A 131 -1.10 -24.03 5.96
N MET A 132 -0.87 -22.78 6.37
CA MET A 132 0.17 -22.43 7.36
C MET A 132 -0.37 -22.26 8.78
N ALA A 133 -1.66 -22.49 9.02
CA ALA A 133 -2.28 -22.35 10.35
C ALA A 133 -1.92 -21.02 11.02
N GLU A 134 -2.13 -19.92 10.28
CA GLU A 134 -1.83 -18.53 10.71
C GLU A 134 -0.35 -18.23 10.98
N GLN A 135 0.57 -19.13 10.63
CA GLN A 135 2.01 -18.90 10.74
C GLN A 135 2.56 -18.12 9.54
N GLU A 136 3.62 -17.36 9.78
CA GLU A 136 4.37 -16.68 8.72
C GLU A 136 5.17 -17.67 7.86
N ILE A 137 5.20 -17.44 6.55
CA ILE A 137 6.17 -18.08 5.64
C ILE A 137 7.41 -17.18 5.56
N LYS A 138 8.51 -17.62 6.17
CA LYS A 138 9.79 -16.88 6.19
C LYS A 138 10.71 -17.30 5.05
N ASN A 139 11.72 -16.46 4.77
CA ASN A 139 12.74 -16.70 3.72
C ASN A 139 12.18 -16.83 2.29
N VAL A 140 11.09 -16.10 2.01
CA VAL A 140 10.57 -15.98 0.64
C VAL A 140 11.45 -15.00 -0.13
N LYS A 141 12.09 -15.48 -1.20
CA LYS A 141 12.87 -14.64 -2.11
C LYS A 141 11.94 -13.74 -2.92
N GLU A 142 12.29 -12.46 -3.07
CA GLU A 142 11.56 -11.56 -3.96
C GLU A 142 11.57 -12.07 -5.41
N SER A 143 10.47 -11.86 -6.10
CA SER A 143 10.25 -12.36 -7.46
C SER A 143 9.50 -11.34 -8.31
N THR A 144 9.86 -11.26 -9.59
CA THR A 144 9.15 -10.45 -10.61
C THR A 144 8.17 -11.29 -11.44
N THR A 145 8.14 -12.61 -11.27
CA THR A 145 7.19 -13.50 -11.94
C THR A 145 5.78 -13.34 -11.36
N VAL A 146 4.78 -13.08 -12.22
CA VAL A 146 3.39 -12.75 -11.83
C VAL A 146 2.65 -13.84 -11.06
N THR A 147 3.11 -15.09 -11.13
CA THR A 147 2.50 -16.24 -10.44
C THR A 147 3.19 -16.59 -9.12
N ASN A 148 4.24 -15.86 -8.73
CA ASN A 148 4.95 -16.11 -7.48
C ASN A 148 4.39 -15.26 -6.34
N ALA A 149 4.56 -15.73 -5.10
CA ALA A 149 4.20 -14.97 -3.92
C ALA A 149 5.03 -13.69 -3.81
N ALA A 150 4.38 -12.59 -3.41
CA ALA A 150 5.06 -11.32 -3.11
C ALA A 150 5.53 -11.30 -1.65
N THR A 151 6.69 -10.68 -1.41
CA THR A 151 7.14 -10.40 -0.03
C THR A 151 6.51 -9.10 0.50
N VAL A 152 6.50 -8.93 1.82
CA VAL A 152 6.10 -7.66 2.46
C VAL A 152 7.00 -6.50 1.98
N GLY A 153 8.27 -6.77 1.66
CA GLY A 153 9.19 -5.78 1.10
C GLY A 153 8.71 -5.23 -0.24
N GLN A 154 8.27 -6.09 -1.15
CA GLN A 154 7.74 -5.68 -2.46
C GLN A 154 6.45 -4.86 -2.33
N VAL A 155 5.55 -5.25 -1.41
CA VAL A 155 4.31 -4.50 -1.13
C VAL A 155 4.63 -3.11 -0.57
N ASN A 156 5.58 -3.02 0.37
CA ASN A 156 6.00 -1.74 0.94
C ASN A 156 6.70 -0.84 -0.10
N ALA A 157 7.49 -1.42 -1.00
CA ALA A 157 8.11 -0.68 -2.10
C ALA A 157 7.05 -0.10 -3.06
N ALA A 158 6.05 -0.89 -3.43
CA ALA A 158 4.93 -0.44 -4.25
C ALA A 158 4.12 0.68 -3.56
N LYS A 159 3.82 0.49 -2.26
CA LYS A 159 3.17 1.52 -1.43
C LYS A 159 4.00 2.81 -1.41
N LYS A 160 5.31 2.71 -1.21
CA LYS A 160 6.20 3.88 -1.19
C LYS A 160 6.19 4.61 -2.54
N ALA A 161 6.33 3.90 -3.65
CA ALA A 161 6.32 4.52 -4.98
C ALA A 161 5.01 5.27 -5.28
N ALA A 162 3.87 4.70 -4.89
CA ALA A 162 2.58 5.36 -5.00
C ALA A 162 2.49 6.61 -4.13
N MET A 163 2.95 6.52 -2.87
CA MET A 163 2.97 7.65 -1.94
C MET A 163 3.94 8.76 -2.36
N ASP A 164 5.10 8.42 -2.91
CA ASP A 164 6.07 9.40 -3.43
C ASP A 164 5.46 10.17 -4.61
N THR A 165 4.73 9.48 -5.50
CA THR A 165 4.02 10.10 -6.64
C THR A 165 2.92 11.05 -6.15
N LEU A 166 2.15 10.62 -5.14
CA LEU A 166 1.14 11.47 -4.50
C LEU A 166 1.78 12.70 -3.86
N ALA A 167 2.86 12.51 -3.10
CA ALA A 167 3.60 13.56 -2.42
C ALA A 167 4.17 14.62 -3.38
N ALA A 168 4.63 14.19 -4.56
CA ALA A 168 5.08 15.11 -5.61
C ALA A 168 3.96 16.06 -6.06
N GLY A 169 2.70 15.62 -5.98
CA GLY A 169 1.54 16.45 -6.23
C GLY A 169 1.35 16.84 -7.69
N PHE A 170 0.81 18.04 -7.93
CA PHE A 170 0.59 18.56 -9.29
C PHE A 170 0.94 20.04 -9.40
N ASP A 171 1.34 20.46 -10.59
CA ASP A 171 1.64 21.87 -10.88
C ASP A 171 0.38 22.65 -11.26
N VAL A 172 0.25 23.85 -10.70
CA VAL A 172 -0.71 24.89 -11.06
C VAL A 172 0.03 25.98 -11.83
N LYS A 173 -0.45 26.33 -13.02
CA LYS A 173 0.12 27.39 -13.85
C LYS A 173 -0.84 28.56 -13.97
N ALA A 174 -0.36 29.77 -13.70
CA ALA A 174 -1.09 31.02 -13.86
C ALA A 174 -0.24 32.01 -14.64
N GLY A 175 -0.51 32.15 -15.94
CA GLY A 175 0.37 32.87 -16.87
C GLY A 175 1.76 32.23 -16.91
N ASN A 176 2.80 33.01 -16.60
CA ASN A 176 4.20 32.55 -16.58
C ASN A 176 4.64 31.99 -15.21
N VAL A 177 3.76 31.99 -14.20
CA VAL A 177 4.06 31.45 -12.87
C VAL A 177 3.64 30.00 -12.79
N THR A 178 4.51 29.14 -12.26
CA THR A 178 4.20 27.75 -11.90
C THR A 178 4.40 27.58 -10.40
N GLY A 179 3.40 27.00 -9.73
CA GLY A 179 3.50 26.58 -8.34
C GLY A 179 3.07 25.13 -8.20
N THR A 180 3.74 24.36 -7.35
CA THR A 180 3.42 22.95 -7.10
C THR A 180 2.53 22.82 -5.88
N VAL A 181 1.47 22.03 -6.00
CA VAL A 181 0.58 21.65 -4.91
C VAL A 181 0.90 20.22 -4.51
N SER A 182 1.72 20.05 -3.47
CA SER A 182 2.03 18.74 -2.91
C SER A 182 0.81 18.13 -2.21
N LEU A 183 0.53 16.85 -2.45
CA LEU A 183 -0.58 16.14 -1.81
C LEU A 183 -0.02 15.35 -0.61
N LYS A 184 -0.70 15.36 0.54
CA LYS A 184 -0.35 14.51 1.68
C LYS A 184 -1.47 13.50 1.92
N ALA A 185 -1.15 12.37 2.54
CA ALA A 185 -2.11 11.29 2.80
C ALA A 185 -3.32 11.77 3.63
N ASP A 186 -3.06 12.59 4.65
CA ASP A 186 -4.03 12.93 5.70
C ASP A 186 -4.43 14.41 5.69
N GLU A 187 -4.00 15.17 4.67
CA GLU A 187 -4.26 16.60 4.57
C GLU A 187 -4.55 16.97 3.11
N LYS A 188 -5.76 17.52 2.87
CA LYS A 188 -6.15 18.00 1.55
C LYS A 188 -5.48 19.35 1.31
N PRO A 189 -4.62 19.49 0.29
CA PRO A 189 -4.11 20.81 -0.06
C PRO A 189 -5.21 21.63 -0.73
N THR A 190 -5.12 22.95 -0.59
CA THR A 190 -6.03 23.91 -1.23
C THR A 190 -5.28 24.81 -2.19
N VAL A 191 -5.95 25.24 -3.26
CA VAL A 191 -5.53 26.35 -4.11
C VAL A 191 -6.57 27.43 -3.93
N GLU A 192 -6.18 28.55 -3.32
CA GLU A 192 -7.08 29.66 -3.03
C GLU A 192 -7.00 30.72 -4.13
N PHE A 193 -8.16 31.10 -4.66
CA PHE A 193 -8.32 32.20 -5.59
C PHE A 193 -9.03 33.35 -4.86
N LEU A 194 -8.24 34.29 -4.34
CA LEU A 194 -8.77 35.36 -3.48
C LEU A 194 -9.55 36.40 -4.29
N SER A 195 -10.81 36.64 -3.94
CA SER A 195 -11.58 37.82 -4.35
C SER A 195 -11.28 38.98 -3.39
N ALA A 196 -10.08 39.56 -3.47
CA ALA A 196 -9.74 40.70 -2.63
C ALA A 196 -10.40 41.99 -3.19
N GLY A 197 -11.62 42.31 -2.74
CA GLY A 197 -12.27 43.61 -2.97
C GLY A 197 -13.67 43.55 -3.61
N ASN A 198 -14.33 44.71 -3.69
CA ASN A 198 -15.73 44.86 -4.13
C ASN A 198 -15.93 44.84 -5.67
N GLY A 199 -14.85 44.66 -6.45
CA GLY A 199 -14.88 44.82 -7.91
C GLY A 199 -14.88 43.54 -8.74
N LEU A 200 -14.38 42.43 -8.19
CA LEU A 200 -14.25 41.15 -8.88
C LEU A 200 -14.69 40.01 -7.96
N SER A 201 -15.66 39.20 -8.40
CA SER A 201 -16.03 37.96 -7.75
C SER A 201 -15.38 36.76 -8.45
N VAL A 202 -15.07 35.74 -7.65
CA VAL A 202 -14.53 34.46 -8.10
C VAL A 202 -15.44 33.37 -7.56
N ASP A 203 -16.07 32.62 -8.45
CA ASP A 203 -16.89 31.46 -8.11
C ASP A 203 -16.16 30.17 -8.45
N LEU A 204 -16.25 29.18 -7.55
CA LEU A 204 -15.76 27.82 -7.77
C LEU A 204 -16.95 26.87 -7.77
N THR A 205 -17.16 26.17 -8.88
CA THR A 205 -18.19 25.13 -9.00
C THR A 205 -17.54 23.79 -9.34
N THR A 206 -18.04 22.71 -8.74
CA THR A 206 -17.62 21.34 -9.03
C THR A 206 -18.61 20.69 -9.97
N ASP A 207 -18.16 20.28 -11.15
CA ASP A 207 -18.88 19.36 -12.01
C ASP A 207 -18.56 17.93 -11.55
N THR A 208 -19.47 17.32 -10.80
CA THR A 208 -19.27 16.00 -10.21
C THR A 208 -19.31 14.87 -11.24
N ALA A 209 -19.97 15.07 -12.39
CA ALA A 209 -20.02 14.06 -13.45
C ALA A 209 -18.70 13.96 -14.20
N THR A 210 -18.09 15.11 -14.53
CA THR A 210 -16.81 15.16 -15.25
C THR A 210 -15.60 15.32 -14.32
N HIS A 211 -15.81 15.34 -13.00
CA HIS A 211 -14.78 15.58 -11.98
C HIS A 211 -13.97 16.86 -12.26
N THR A 212 -14.64 17.91 -12.73
CA THR A 212 -13.99 19.16 -13.16
C THR A 212 -14.31 20.30 -12.22
N GLN A 213 -13.28 20.98 -11.73
CA GLN A 213 -13.44 22.26 -11.02
C GLN A 213 -13.51 23.40 -12.04
N LYS A 214 -14.60 24.17 -12.04
CA LYS A 214 -14.80 25.35 -12.90
C LYS A 214 -14.63 26.61 -12.06
N ILE A 215 -13.65 27.44 -12.45
CA ILE A 215 -13.40 28.75 -11.87
C ILE A 215 -14.03 29.79 -12.79
N THR A 216 -14.92 30.63 -12.26
CA THR A 216 -15.58 31.69 -13.01
C THR A 216 -15.18 33.04 -12.43
N TYR A 217 -14.66 33.93 -13.28
CA TYR A 217 -14.36 35.32 -12.93
C TYR A 217 -15.46 36.23 -13.43
N ARG A 218 -15.98 37.11 -12.55
CA ARG A 218 -17.00 38.09 -12.91
C ARG A 218 -16.66 39.43 -12.29
N LEU A 219 -16.77 40.51 -13.07
CA LEU A 219 -16.82 41.84 -12.49
C LEU A 219 -18.14 42.00 -11.73
N SER A 220 -18.12 42.73 -10.62
CA SER A 220 -19.34 43.11 -9.91
C SER A 220 -20.26 43.91 -10.84
N ASP A 221 -21.58 43.77 -10.69
CA ASP A 221 -22.57 44.55 -11.45
C ASP A 221 -22.40 46.06 -11.21
N THR A 222 -21.92 46.43 -10.02
CA THR A 222 -21.55 47.80 -9.64
C THR A 222 -20.12 47.79 -9.09
N PRO A 223 -19.09 47.77 -9.95
CA PRO A 223 -17.71 47.68 -9.50
C PRO A 223 -17.34 48.99 -8.79
N VAL A 224 -16.89 48.87 -7.54
CA VAL A 224 -16.37 50.02 -6.79
C VAL A 224 -14.86 50.03 -6.92
N PHE A 225 -14.33 51.12 -7.46
CA PHE A 225 -12.90 51.37 -7.55
C PHE A 225 -12.53 52.35 -6.44
N GLY A 226 -11.61 51.95 -5.56
CA GLY A 226 -11.27 52.69 -4.34
C GLY A 226 -11.98 52.17 -3.08
N GLU A 227 -11.66 52.76 -1.94
CA GLU A 227 -12.17 52.39 -0.62
C GLU A 227 -12.64 53.65 0.10
N LYS A 228 -13.90 53.69 0.53
CA LYS A 228 -14.44 54.83 1.28
C LYS A 228 -13.91 54.80 2.72
N ALA A 229 -13.57 55.96 3.28
CA ALA A 229 -13.29 56.05 4.72
C ALA A 229 -14.54 55.65 5.53
N VAL A 230 -14.36 54.82 6.56
CA VAL A 230 -15.45 54.40 7.45
C VAL A 230 -15.72 55.51 8.48
N PRO A 231 -16.95 56.06 8.54
CA PRO A 231 -17.27 57.09 9.53
C PRO A 231 -17.13 56.54 10.95
N GLY A 232 -16.34 57.20 11.80
CA GLY A 232 -16.20 56.86 13.23
C GLY A 232 -14.97 56.02 13.60
N GLU A 233 -14.25 55.43 12.63
CA GLU A 233 -12.94 54.83 12.89
C GLU A 233 -11.83 55.86 12.64
N ALA A 234 -11.13 56.26 13.71
CA ALA A 234 -10.00 57.18 13.60
C ALA A 234 -8.81 56.47 12.92
N GLY A 235 -8.39 56.96 11.74
CA GLY A 235 -7.02 56.78 11.25
C GLY A 235 -6.79 55.89 10.03
N LYS A 236 -7.81 55.33 9.37
CA LYS A 236 -7.63 54.69 8.04
C LYS A 236 -8.20 55.59 6.94
N PRO A 237 -7.38 56.39 6.25
CA PRO A 237 -7.86 57.11 5.07
C PRO A 237 -8.31 56.10 4.02
N GLY A 238 -9.43 56.40 3.35
CA GLY A 238 -9.86 55.66 2.17
C GLY A 238 -8.81 55.70 1.05
N LYS A 239 -8.98 54.86 0.03
CA LYS A 239 -8.14 54.85 -1.17
C LYS A 239 -8.91 55.41 -2.36
N ASP A 240 -8.35 56.40 -3.04
CA ASP A 240 -8.95 56.97 -4.24
C ASP A 240 -9.04 55.91 -5.35
N GLY A 241 -10.19 55.82 -6.02
CA GLY A 241 -10.38 55.00 -7.21
C GLY A 241 -9.93 55.72 -8.49
N LYS A 242 -9.44 54.98 -9.48
CA LYS A 242 -9.15 55.48 -10.83
C LYS A 242 -9.62 54.46 -11.87
N VAL A 243 -10.31 54.91 -12.90
CA VAL A 243 -10.59 54.14 -14.11
C VAL A 243 -9.99 54.90 -15.29
N GLU A 244 -9.24 54.20 -16.13
CA GLU A 244 -8.54 54.80 -17.27
C GLU A 244 -8.60 53.87 -18.48
N VAL A 245 -9.07 54.41 -19.61
CA VAL A 245 -9.08 53.72 -20.90
C VAL A 245 -8.10 54.45 -21.81
N ILE A 246 -7.02 53.79 -22.22
CA ILE A 246 -5.90 54.40 -22.96
C ILE A 246 -5.86 53.89 -24.39
N GLY A 247 -5.87 54.81 -25.35
CA GLY A 247 -5.61 54.57 -26.76
C GLY A 247 -4.11 54.45 -27.05
N LYS A 248 -3.76 53.70 -28.09
CA LYS A 248 -2.36 53.50 -28.53
C LYS A 248 -1.61 54.82 -28.81
N ASP A 249 -2.33 55.88 -29.17
CA ASP A 249 -1.82 57.21 -29.47
C ASP A 249 -1.78 58.15 -28.24
N GLY A 250 -2.06 57.64 -27.04
CA GLY A 250 -2.10 58.41 -25.80
C GLY A 250 -3.43 59.13 -25.53
N SER A 251 -4.42 59.05 -26.43
CA SER A 251 -5.78 59.51 -26.14
C SER A 251 -6.36 58.69 -24.96
N ALA A 252 -7.16 59.29 -24.08
CA ALA A 252 -7.66 58.57 -22.91
C ALA A 252 -9.00 59.08 -22.37
N VAL A 253 -9.73 58.21 -21.69
CA VAL A 253 -10.87 58.57 -20.82
C VAL A 253 -10.51 58.23 -19.39
N VAL A 254 -10.60 59.20 -18.47
CA VAL A 254 -10.17 59.08 -17.08
C VAL A 254 -11.32 59.46 -16.15
N ILE A 255 -11.55 58.64 -15.12
CA ILE A 255 -12.44 58.95 -13.99
C ILE A 255 -11.59 58.87 -12.72
N ASN A 256 -11.54 59.95 -11.94
CA ASN A 256 -10.69 60.05 -10.77
C ASN A 256 -11.50 60.34 -9.49
N GLY A 257 -11.47 59.41 -8.55
CA GLY A 257 -12.15 59.55 -7.26
C GLY A 257 -11.51 60.58 -6.34
N LYS A 258 -10.24 60.95 -6.55
CA LYS A 258 -9.50 61.89 -5.70
C LYS A 258 -10.15 63.28 -5.65
N ASP A 259 -10.56 63.77 -6.81
CA ASP A 259 -11.13 65.11 -7.01
C ASP A 259 -12.49 65.08 -7.72
N GLY A 260 -13.03 63.88 -7.96
CA GLY A 260 -14.28 63.68 -8.68
C GLY A 260 -14.21 64.10 -10.14
N SER A 261 -13.01 64.16 -10.73
CA SER A 261 -12.84 64.61 -12.11
C SER A 261 -13.13 63.51 -13.14
N ILE A 262 -13.65 63.93 -14.30
CA ILE A 262 -13.79 63.12 -15.50
C ILE A 262 -13.06 63.85 -16.63
N GLY A 263 -12.15 63.17 -17.33
CA GLY A 263 -11.33 63.78 -18.38
C GLY A 263 -11.30 62.95 -19.65
N LEU A 264 -11.40 63.62 -20.81
CA LEU A 264 -11.06 63.10 -22.12
C LEU A 264 -9.75 63.76 -22.56
N LYS A 265 -8.71 62.96 -22.75
CA LYS A 265 -7.43 63.38 -23.32
C LYS A 265 -7.45 63.13 -24.83
N GLY A 266 -6.97 64.10 -25.59
CA GLY A 266 -6.71 63.96 -27.00
C GLY A 266 -5.38 63.26 -27.28
N LYS A 267 -5.01 63.22 -28.57
CA LYS A 267 -3.76 62.65 -29.06
C LYS A 267 -2.55 63.14 -28.25
N ASP A 268 -1.64 62.22 -27.96
CA ASP A 268 -0.42 62.43 -27.17
C ASP A 268 -0.69 62.87 -25.72
N GLY A 269 -1.88 62.57 -25.17
CA GLY A 269 -2.25 62.84 -23.78
C GLY A 269 -2.61 64.30 -23.49
N LYS A 270 -2.74 65.14 -24.53
CA LYS A 270 -3.13 66.55 -24.39
C LYS A 270 -4.53 66.68 -23.81
N ASP A 271 -4.75 67.72 -23.03
CA ASP A 271 -6.07 67.98 -22.44
C ASP A 271 -7.10 68.26 -23.54
N GLY A 272 -8.20 67.50 -23.53
CA GLY A 272 -9.34 67.70 -24.42
C GLY A 272 -10.51 68.28 -23.65
N ILE A 273 -11.31 67.43 -23.00
CA ILE A 273 -12.46 67.83 -22.18
C ILE A 273 -12.21 67.42 -20.74
N GLY A 274 -12.57 68.27 -19.78
CA GLY A 274 -12.46 67.98 -18.35
C GLY A 274 -13.72 68.44 -17.61
N ILE A 275 -14.19 67.62 -16.68
CA ILE A 275 -15.19 67.98 -15.68
C ILE A 275 -14.49 67.82 -14.33
N ASN A 276 -14.55 68.84 -13.47
CA ASN A 276 -13.99 68.78 -12.13
C ASN A 276 -15.10 69.02 -11.11
N GLY A 277 -15.32 68.06 -10.22
CA GLY A 277 -16.34 68.13 -9.16
C GLY A 277 -15.88 68.86 -7.90
N LYS A 278 -14.59 69.17 -7.77
CA LYS A 278 -14.04 69.90 -6.62
C LYS A 278 -14.41 71.39 -6.67
N ASP A 279 -14.83 71.94 -5.53
CA ASP A 279 -15.01 73.38 -5.25
C ASP A 279 -15.89 74.15 -6.28
N GLY A 280 -17.18 73.79 -6.41
CA GLY A 280 -18.18 74.55 -7.19
C GLY A 280 -18.45 74.02 -8.62
N GLY A 281 -17.72 73.01 -9.07
CA GLY A 281 -17.96 72.32 -10.34
C GLY A 281 -17.54 73.14 -11.57
N SER A 282 -16.68 72.58 -12.43
CA SER A 282 -16.38 73.19 -13.72
C SER A 282 -16.37 72.19 -14.86
N ILE A 283 -16.75 72.66 -16.05
CA ILE A 283 -16.57 71.96 -17.32
C ILE A 283 -15.61 72.79 -18.16
N THR A 284 -14.49 72.18 -18.55
CA THR A 284 -13.45 72.78 -19.37
C THR A 284 -13.35 72.03 -20.69
N ILE A 285 -13.53 72.72 -21.80
CA ILE A 285 -13.16 72.26 -23.14
C ILE A 285 -11.87 73.00 -23.49
N HIS A 286 -10.77 72.28 -23.62
CA HIS A 286 -9.49 72.85 -24.02
C HIS A 286 -9.52 73.10 -25.51
N GLY A 287 -9.02 74.25 -25.91
CA GLY A 287 -8.85 74.56 -27.32
C GLY A 287 -7.64 73.84 -27.92
N THR A 288 -7.56 73.82 -29.24
CA THR A 288 -6.44 73.18 -29.93
C THR A 288 -5.23 74.11 -29.94
N ASN A 289 -4.03 73.56 -29.72
CA ASN A 289 -2.81 74.29 -30.02
C ASN A 289 -2.79 74.64 -31.52
N GLY A 290 -2.46 75.88 -31.85
CA GLY A 290 -2.24 76.27 -33.24
C GLY A 290 -1.03 75.52 -33.82
N ALA A 291 -1.08 75.25 -35.13
CA ALA A 291 0.09 74.78 -35.86
C ALA A 291 1.13 75.91 -35.94
N ASP A 292 2.41 75.56 -36.11
CA ASP A 292 3.56 76.48 -36.09
C ASP A 292 3.28 77.84 -36.75
N GLY A 293 3.20 78.90 -35.93
CA GLY A 293 3.00 80.28 -36.36
C GLY A 293 1.56 80.78 -36.38
N GLN A 294 0.56 79.98 -35.98
CA GLN A 294 -0.84 80.40 -35.82
C GLN A 294 -1.30 80.27 -34.36
N ASP A 295 -2.20 81.16 -33.95
CA ASP A 295 -2.86 81.06 -32.65
C ASP A 295 -3.77 79.81 -32.61
N GLY A 296 -3.82 79.16 -31.46
CA GLY A 296 -4.75 78.07 -31.21
C GLY A 296 -6.20 78.55 -31.07
N GLU A 297 -7.14 77.61 -31.11
CA GLU A 297 -8.52 77.94 -30.72
C GLU A 297 -8.57 78.14 -29.20
N ASN A 298 -9.35 79.10 -28.73
CA ASN A 298 -9.54 79.31 -27.30
C ASN A 298 -10.42 78.20 -26.71
N GLY A 299 -10.04 77.71 -25.53
CA GLY A 299 -10.90 76.82 -24.76
C GLY A 299 -12.09 77.54 -24.13
N VAL A 300 -13.07 76.77 -23.65
CA VAL A 300 -14.24 77.26 -22.92
C VAL A 300 -14.22 76.65 -21.52
N THR A 301 -14.32 77.50 -20.49
CA THR A 301 -14.57 77.04 -19.11
C THR A 301 -15.92 77.54 -18.65
N ILE A 302 -16.76 76.63 -18.17
CA ILE A 302 -18.04 76.93 -17.55
C ILE A 302 -17.91 76.57 -16.07
N ARG A 303 -18.20 77.51 -15.17
CA ARG A 303 -18.21 77.29 -13.72
C ARG A 303 -19.63 77.39 -13.19
N GLY A 304 -19.99 76.51 -12.25
CA GLY A 304 -21.15 76.75 -11.40
C GLY A 304 -20.80 77.82 -10.37
N VAL A 305 -21.71 78.77 -10.15
CA VAL A 305 -21.66 79.65 -8.97
C VAL A 305 -22.75 79.18 -8.00
N ASP A 306 -22.41 79.09 -6.71
CA ASP A 306 -23.41 78.75 -5.69
C ASP A 306 -24.47 79.86 -5.62
N GLY A 307 -25.74 79.51 -5.85
CA GLY A 307 -26.85 80.43 -5.65
C GLY A 307 -27.01 80.72 -4.15
N LYS A 308 -26.85 81.98 -3.73
CA LYS A 308 -27.22 82.36 -2.35
C LYS A 308 -28.74 82.28 -2.22
N ASN A 309 -29.22 81.55 -1.21
CA ASN A 309 -30.62 81.53 -0.77
C ASN A 309 -31.68 81.05 -1.79
N GLY A 310 -31.38 80.02 -2.58
CA GLY A 310 -32.41 79.30 -3.33
C GLY A 310 -32.89 79.95 -4.63
N GLU A 311 -32.24 81.01 -5.10
CA GLU A 311 -32.38 81.47 -6.48
C GLU A 311 -31.35 80.77 -7.38
N LYS A 312 -31.75 80.51 -8.64
CA LYS A 312 -30.90 79.92 -9.68
C LYS A 312 -29.66 80.79 -9.84
N GLY A 313 -28.46 80.23 -9.64
CA GLY A 313 -27.24 80.88 -10.10
C GLY A 313 -27.29 81.01 -11.62
N GLU A 314 -27.47 82.22 -12.13
CA GLU A 314 -27.29 82.50 -13.55
C GLU A 314 -25.81 82.77 -13.86
N LYS A 315 -25.43 82.45 -15.11
CA LYS A 315 -24.05 82.53 -15.60
C LYS A 315 -23.54 83.96 -15.71
#